data_AF-A0A5C8UMY3-F1
#
_entry.id   AF-A0A5C8UMY3-F1
#
_cell.length_a   1.000
_cell.length_b   1.000
_cell.length_c   1.000
_cell.angle_alpha   90.00
_cell.angle_beta   90.00
_cell.angle_gamma   90.00
#
_symmetry.space_group_name_H-M   'P 1'
#
loop_
_entity.id
_entity.type
_entity.pdbx_description
1 polymer ?
#
loop_
_entity_poly.entity_id
_entity_poly.type
_entity_poly.pdbx_seq_one_letter_code
_entity_poly.pdbx_strand_id
1 'polypeptide(L)'
;MPERRPLALLAAVGVAIALAGCTPTAAAPSGSPTPSSSSVAASPLRPVFPDSFDATTTGKESTRLGDAIDATVPTASIVYVDKHDQLVAATSQAPSYFGVLRAMTLSPSIDPVATAGSIVTKLKAAGWMQLSSKDTGGVHLVTLSSGTLASESWFAVVSGDPSTPGQSVVVVQLASPDLP
;
A
#
# COMPACT_ATOMS: atom_id res chain seq x y z
N MET A 1 15.75 34.58 -37.18
CA MET A 1 15.03 35.88 -37.21
C MET A 1 13.99 35.82 -38.31
N PRO A 2 12.87 36.56 -38.23
CA PRO A 2 12.31 37.26 -37.07
C PRO A 2 11.41 36.29 -36.28
N GLU A 3 10.22 36.56 -35.69
CA GLU A 3 9.68 37.67 -34.87
C GLU A 3 9.21 37.03 -33.52
N ARG A 4 9.46 37.62 -32.35
CA ARG A 4 8.65 38.58 -31.56
C ARG A 4 7.33 38.07 -30.93
N ARG A 5 7.18 38.38 -29.63
CA ARG A 5 5.96 38.25 -28.81
C ARG A 5 5.06 39.48 -28.99
N PRO A 6 3.82 39.43 -28.47
CA PRO A 6 3.46 40.44 -27.47
C PRO A 6 2.95 39.83 -26.13
N LEU A 7 2.88 40.67 -25.09
CA LEU A 7 2.21 40.37 -23.82
C LEU A 7 0.78 40.95 -23.85
N ALA A 8 -0.14 40.33 -23.10
CA ALA A 8 -1.18 41.06 -22.37
C ALA A 8 -1.79 40.19 -21.23
N LEU A 9 -2.56 40.72 -20.28
CA LEU A 9 -2.32 41.83 -19.32
C LEU A 9 -3.46 41.85 -18.27
N LEU A 10 -3.16 41.59 -16.98
CA LEU A 10 -3.89 42.04 -15.77
C LEU A 10 -5.42 41.77 -15.56
N ALA A 11 -5.80 42.00 -14.29
CA ALA A 11 -7.15 42.23 -13.75
C ALA A 11 -8.08 41.00 -13.57
N ALA A 12 -8.98 40.95 -12.57
CA ALA A 12 -9.33 41.94 -11.54
C ALA A 12 -9.58 41.31 -10.15
N VAL A 13 -9.54 42.15 -9.11
CA VAL A 13 -10.01 41.82 -7.75
C VAL A 13 -11.54 41.81 -7.71
N GLY A 14 -12.14 40.85 -7.00
CA GLY A 14 -13.58 40.78 -6.75
C GLY A 14 -13.91 40.60 -5.27
N VAL A 15 -13.96 41.71 -4.51
CA VAL A 15 -14.44 41.72 -3.12
C VAL A 15 -15.94 41.97 -3.10
N ALA A 16 -16.71 41.06 -2.52
CA ALA A 16 -18.15 41.22 -2.27
C ALA A 16 -18.43 41.24 -0.76
N ILE A 17 -18.61 42.44 -0.20
CA ILE A 17 -19.04 42.63 1.20
C ILE A 17 -20.57 42.65 1.23
N ALA A 18 -21.17 41.75 2.00
CA ALA A 18 -22.61 41.75 2.27
C ALA A 18 -22.85 42.06 3.77
N LEU A 19 -23.36 43.27 4.04
CA LEU A 19 -23.70 43.76 5.38
C LEU A 19 -25.22 43.96 5.49
N ALA A 20 -25.92 43.06 6.20
CA ALA A 20 -27.29 43.29 6.66
C ALA A 20 -27.69 42.32 7.80
N GLY A 21 -28.51 42.81 8.74
CA GLY A 21 -29.35 41.94 9.60
C GLY A 21 -28.77 41.55 10.97
N CYS A 22 -28.83 42.44 11.95
CA CYS A 22 -28.71 42.07 13.38
C CYS A 22 -30.10 41.87 14.00
N THR A 23 -30.36 40.72 14.62
CA THR A 23 -31.42 40.53 15.62
C THR A 23 -30.88 39.64 16.76
N PRO A 24 -31.17 39.94 18.04
CA PRO A 24 -30.62 39.20 19.18
C PRO A 24 -31.54 38.10 19.70
N THR A 25 -31.01 37.34 20.67
CA THR A 25 -31.75 36.49 21.65
C THR A 25 -32.15 35.08 21.20
N ALA A 26 -31.26 34.12 21.48
CA ALA A 26 -31.56 32.99 22.37
C ALA A 26 -30.25 32.38 22.90
N ALA A 27 -30.16 32.13 24.21
CA ALA A 27 -29.01 31.45 24.80
C ALA A 27 -29.18 29.92 24.67
N ALA A 28 -28.65 29.35 23.58
CA ALA A 28 -28.56 27.90 23.43
C ALA A 28 -27.52 27.30 24.42
N PRO A 29 -27.72 26.08 24.94
CA PRO A 29 -26.78 25.45 25.86
C PRO A 29 -25.43 25.21 25.19
N SER A 30 -24.34 25.50 25.91
CA SER A 30 -22.95 25.38 25.40
C SER A 30 -22.46 23.92 25.36
N GLY A 31 -23.24 23.05 24.73
CA GLY A 31 -22.80 21.72 24.29
C GLY A 31 -22.02 21.86 22.99
N SER A 32 -20.75 22.27 23.07
CA SER A 32 -19.86 22.24 21.91
C SER A 32 -19.82 20.80 21.35
N PRO A 33 -20.24 20.56 20.09
CA PRO A 33 -20.15 19.23 19.51
C PRO A 33 -18.68 18.93 19.31
N THR A 34 -18.10 18.19 20.26
CA THR A 34 -16.74 17.67 20.13
C THR A 34 -16.70 16.89 18.82
N PRO A 35 -15.89 17.29 17.83
CA PRO A 35 -15.83 16.55 16.57
C PRO A 35 -15.33 15.16 16.92
N SER A 36 -16.23 14.17 16.80
CA SER A 36 -15.84 12.77 16.91
C SER A 36 -14.84 12.52 15.80
N SER A 37 -13.55 12.47 16.17
CA SER A 37 -12.47 12.11 15.27
C SER A 37 -12.65 10.64 14.92
N SER A 38 -13.48 10.40 13.89
CA SER A 38 -13.62 9.13 13.21
C SER A 38 -12.25 8.74 12.66
N SER A 39 -11.45 8.13 13.52
CA SER A 39 -10.20 7.49 13.16
C SER A 39 -10.57 6.37 12.21
N VAL A 40 -10.40 6.65 10.91
CA VAL A 40 -10.53 5.64 9.86
C VAL A 40 -9.57 4.54 10.25
N ALA A 41 -10.12 3.37 10.60
CA ALA A 41 -9.33 2.27 11.13
C ALA A 41 -8.18 1.98 10.15
N ALA A 42 -6.95 2.01 10.66
CA ALA A 42 -5.77 1.81 9.83
C ALA A 42 -5.91 0.46 9.11
N SER A 43 -5.82 0.47 7.79
CA SER A 43 -6.00 -0.73 6.99
C SER A 43 -5.04 -1.82 7.48
N PRO A 44 -5.49 -3.08 7.70
CA PRO A 44 -4.61 -4.15 8.16
C PRO A 44 -3.49 -4.46 7.14
N LEU A 45 -3.64 -4.01 5.89
CA LEU A 45 -2.62 -4.09 4.84
C LEU A 45 -1.55 -3.00 4.93
N ARG A 46 -1.72 -1.98 5.77
CA ARG A 46 -0.70 -0.93 5.98
C ARG A 46 0.25 -1.34 7.12
N PRO A 47 1.57 -1.13 7.00
CA PRO A 47 2.50 -1.37 8.09
C PRO A 47 2.24 -0.48 9.30
N VAL A 48 2.46 -1.05 10.48
CA VAL A 48 2.55 -0.37 11.77
C VAL A 48 4.02 -0.34 12.16
N PHE A 49 4.59 0.86 12.30
CA PHE A 49 5.97 1.01 12.74
C PHE A 49 6.10 0.56 14.20
N PRO A 50 7.01 -0.39 14.53
CA PRO A 50 7.26 -0.78 15.90
C PRO A 50 8.12 0.27 16.64
N ASP A 51 7.93 0.38 17.96
CA ASP A 51 8.70 1.31 18.81
C ASP A 51 10.20 0.96 18.91
N SER A 52 10.57 -0.29 18.64
CA SER A 52 11.96 -0.73 18.42
C SER A 52 12.10 -1.36 17.03
N PHE A 53 13.18 -1.05 16.33
CA PHE A 53 13.49 -1.63 15.03
C PHE A 53 14.50 -2.78 15.18
N ASP A 54 13.99 -3.97 15.49
CA ASP A 54 14.77 -5.18 15.74
C ASP A 54 14.16 -6.40 15.03
N ALA A 55 14.94 -7.48 14.89
CA ALA A 55 14.52 -8.68 14.16
C ALA A 55 13.25 -9.34 14.74
N THR A 56 12.91 -9.12 16.02
CA THR A 56 11.72 -9.69 16.66
C THR A 56 10.47 -8.85 16.42
N THR A 57 10.56 -7.52 16.55
CA THR A 57 9.43 -6.62 16.28
C THR A 57 9.13 -6.52 14.78
N THR A 58 10.15 -6.26 13.98
CA THR A 58 10.05 -6.17 12.52
C THR A 58 9.65 -7.52 11.90
N GLY A 59 10.10 -8.65 12.47
CA GLY A 59 9.66 -9.98 12.07
C GLY A 59 8.16 -10.21 12.31
N LYS A 60 7.66 -9.89 13.50
CA LYS A 60 6.22 -9.98 13.81
C LYS A 60 5.37 -9.13 12.87
N GLU A 61 5.80 -7.91 12.57
CA GLU A 61 5.07 -7.00 11.68
C GLU A 61 5.10 -7.49 10.22
N SER A 62 6.24 -7.96 9.72
CA SER A 62 6.33 -8.55 8.37
C SER A 62 5.45 -9.80 8.22
N THR A 63 5.44 -10.72 9.20
CA THR A 63 4.52 -11.88 9.18
C THR A 63 3.06 -11.44 9.25
N ARG A 64 2.72 -10.46 10.12
CA ARG A 64 1.36 -9.89 10.22
C ARG A 64 0.90 -9.29 8.88
N LEU A 65 1.78 -8.60 8.16
CA LEU A 65 1.50 -8.06 6.83
C LEU A 65 1.34 -9.17 5.77
N GLY A 66 2.20 -10.20 5.80
CA GLY A 66 2.09 -11.35 4.91
C GLY A 66 0.74 -12.06 5.06
N ASP A 67 0.35 -12.37 6.29
CA ASP A 67 -0.92 -13.04 6.57
C ASP A 67 -2.14 -12.14 6.32
N ALA A 68 -2.02 -10.81 6.51
CA ALA A 68 -3.04 -9.85 6.10
C ALA A 68 -3.21 -9.78 4.56
N ILE A 69 -2.13 -9.95 3.80
CA ILE A 69 -2.17 -10.03 2.33
C ILE A 69 -2.76 -11.37 1.86
N ASP A 70 -2.36 -12.50 2.46
CA ASP A 70 -2.96 -13.81 2.18
C ASP A 70 -4.49 -13.76 2.34
N ALA A 71 -4.96 -13.14 3.44
CA ALA A 71 -6.39 -12.95 3.73
C ALA A 71 -7.13 -12.06 2.72
N THR A 72 -6.45 -11.42 1.76
CA THR A 72 -7.11 -10.73 0.64
C THR A 72 -7.53 -11.66 -0.49
N VAL A 73 -7.00 -12.89 -0.55
CA VAL A 73 -7.38 -13.92 -1.52
C VAL A 73 -8.49 -14.79 -0.88
N PRO A 74 -9.62 -15.05 -1.57
CA PRO A 74 -10.68 -15.89 -1.01
C PRO A 74 -10.15 -17.29 -0.71
N THR A 75 -10.33 -17.79 0.52
CA THR A 75 -9.77 -19.10 0.95
C THR A 75 -10.24 -20.27 0.07
N ALA A 76 -11.47 -20.22 -0.46
CA ALA A 76 -12.00 -21.22 -1.39
C ALA A 76 -11.32 -21.23 -2.78
N SER A 77 -10.56 -20.18 -3.11
CA SER A 77 -9.72 -20.12 -4.31
C SER A 77 -8.32 -20.71 -4.10
N ILE A 78 -7.92 -20.99 -2.86
CA ILE A 78 -6.57 -21.45 -2.49
C ILE A 78 -6.58 -22.97 -2.29
N VAL A 79 -5.63 -23.66 -2.93
CA VAL A 79 -5.37 -25.10 -2.77
C VAL A 79 -4.27 -25.34 -1.74
N TYR A 80 -3.20 -24.52 -1.77
CA TYR A 80 -2.07 -24.60 -0.85
C TYR A 80 -1.40 -23.22 -0.70
N VAL A 81 -0.73 -22.99 0.43
CA VAL A 81 0.13 -21.81 0.64
C VAL A 81 1.46 -22.28 1.18
N ASP A 82 2.53 -22.06 0.41
CA ASP A 82 3.89 -22.20 0.93
C ASP A 82 4.29 -20.92 1.67
N LYS A 83 4.87 -21.06 2.87
CA LYS A 83 5.16 -19.95 3.80
C LYS A 83 6.59 -20.03 4.33
N HIS A 84 7.41 -19.03 4.02
CA HIS A 84 8.78 -18.90 4.54
C HIS A 84 8.99 -17.50 5.11
N ASP A 85 9.14 -17.42 6.43
CA ASP A 85 9.37 -16.17 7.18
C ASP A 85 10.73 -16.27 7.88
N GLN A 86 11.66 -15.37 7.55
CA GLN A 86 13.02 -15.45 8.09
C GLN A 86 13.75 -14.10 8.15
N LEU A 87 14.64 -13.97 9.13
CA LEU A 87 15.68 -12.95 9.15
C LEU A 87 16.71 -13.27 8.06
N VAL A 88 16.82 -12.41 7.04
CA VAL A 88 17.89 -12.47 6.06
C VAL A 88 19.11 -11.76 6.64
N ALA A 89 20.22 -12.50 6.75
CA ALA A 89 21.46 -11.98 7.31
C ALA A 89 22.10 -10.93 6.39
N ALA A 90 22.79 -9.97 6.99
CA ALA A 90 23.56 -8.96 6.25
C ALA A 90 24.65 -9.60 5.38
N THR A 91 24.93 -8.97 4.25
CA THR A 91 25.94 -9.37 3.27
C THR A 91 26.90 -8.21 3.00
N SER A 92 27.91 -8.41 2.15
CA SER A 92 28.77 -7.32 1.68
C SER A 92 28.08 -6.32 0.72
N GLN A 93 26.82 -6.54 0.37
CA GLN A 93 26.07 -5.75 -0.63
C GLN A 93 24.71 -5.22 -0.13
N ALA A 94 24.18 -5.79 0.95
CA ALA A 94 22.89 -5.40 1.54
C ALA A 94 22.89 -5.66 3.06
N PRO A 95 22.24 -4.81 3.87
CA PRO A 95 22.08 -5.02 5.31
C PRO A 95 21.12 -6.19 5.61
N SER A 96 20.96 -6.52 6.89
CA SER A 96 19.96 -7.49 7.34
C SER A 96 18.54 -6.92 7.25
N TYR A 97 17.57 -7.76 6.91
CA TYR A 97 16.15 -7.43 6.88
C TYR A 97 15.31 -8.67 7.17
N PHE A 98 14.04 -8.51 7.53
CA PHE A 98 13.13 -9.65 7.67
C PHE A 98 12.36 -9.88 6.37
N GLY A 99 12.53 -11.05 5.77
CA GLY A 99 11.89 -11.47 4.54
C GLY A 99 10.72 -12.42 4.79
N VAL A 100 9.65 -12.23 4.01
CA VAL A 100 8.44 -13.08 4.00
C VAL A 100 8.15 -13.50 2.57
N LEU A 101 8.03 -14.80 2.35
CA LEU A 101 7.60 -15.39 1.08
C LEU A 101 6.28 -16.13 1.29
N ARG A 102 5.32 -15.86 0.40
CA ARG A 102 4.03 -16.54 0.28
C ARG A 102 3.86 -17.00 -1.16
N ALA A 103 3.80 -18.31 -1.40
CA ALA A 103 3.42 -18.86 -2.70
C ALA A 103 2.07 -19.56 -2.59
N MET A 104 1.01 -18.89 -3.05
CA MET A 104 -0.35 -19.39 -3.05
C MET A 104 -0.62 -20.17 -4.33
N THR A 105 -0.72 -21.50 -4.22
CA THR A 105 -1.30 -22.33 -5.28
C THR A 105 -2.81 -22.18 -5.23
N LEU A 106 -3.40 -21.71 -6.33
CA LEU A 106 -4.83 -21.48 -6.49
C LEU A 106 -5.50 -22.64 -7.25
N SER A 107 -6.83 -22.72 -7.14
CA SER A 107 -7.63 -23.65 -7.93
C SER A 107 -7.41 -23.40 -9.44
N PRO A 108 -7.24 -24.42 -10.31
CA PRO A 108 -6.84 -24.24 -11.71
C PRO A 108 -7.77 -23.40 -12.61
N SER A 109 -8.99 -23.11 -12.15
CA SER A 109 -9.96 -22.22 -12.81
C SER A 109 -9.84 -20.74 -12.42
N ILE A 110 -8.95 -20.40 -11.49
CA ILE A 110 -8.72 -19.04 -11.00
C ILE A 110 -7.59 -18.41 -11.80
N ASP A 111 -7.81 -17.21 -12.35
CA ASP A 111 -6.78 -16.42 -13.01
C ASP A 111 -5.78 -15.85 -11.97
N PRO A 112 -4.47 -16.23 -12.03
CA PRO A 112 -3.47 -15.74 -11.08
C PRO A 112 -3.09 -14.29 -11.34
N VAL A 113 -3.16 -13.81 -12.58
CA VAL A 113 -2.87 -12.41 -12.95
C VAL A 113 -3.97 -11.50 -12.43
N ALA A 114 -5.24 -11.86 -12.64
CA ALA A 114 -6.37 -11.12 -12.07
C ALA A 114 -6.36 -11.14 -10.53
N THR A 115 -5.95 -12.26 -9.92
CA THR A 115 -5.82 -12.36 -8.46
C THR A 115 -4.69 -11.47 -7.94
N ALA A 116 -3.51 -11.50 -8.54
CA ALA A 116 -2.39 -10.60 -8.23
C ALA A 116 -2.78 -9.12 -8.40
N GLY A 117 -3.46 -8.76 -9.50
CA GLY A 117 -4.00 -7.42 -9.72
C GLY A 117 -5.02 -6.97 -8.65
N SER A 118 -5.80 -7.91 -8.10
CA SER A 118 -6.70 -7.64 -6.97
C SER A 118 -5.93 -7.33 -5.68
N ILE A 119 -4.87 -8.10 -5.38
CA ILE A 119 -3.98 -7.83 -4.23
C ILE A 119 -3.33 -6.45 -4.38
N VAL A 120 -2.73 -6.17 -5.54
CA VAL A 120 -2.11 -4.87 -5.87
C VAL A 120 -3.11 -3.72 -5.70
N THR A 121 -4.35 -3.89 -6.14
CA THR A 121 -5.41 -2.89 -5.97
C THR A 121 -5.73 -2.63 -4.50
N LYS A 122 -5.82 -3.69 -3.68
CA LYS A 122 -6.09 -3.57 -2.23
C LYS A 122 -4.92 -2.95 -1.46
N LEU A 123 -3.68 -3.27 -1.82
CA LEU A 123 -2.47 -2.63 -1.29
C LEU A 123 -2.45 -1.12 -1.62
N LYS A 124 -2.72 -0.75 -2.88
CA LYS A 124 -2.79 0.66 -3.29
C LYS A 124 -3.92 1.42 -2.59
N ALA A 125 -5.07 0.79 -2.38
CA ALA A 125 -6.15 1.35 -1.55
C ALA A 125 -5.79 1.49 -0.06
N ALA A 126 -4.85 0.67 0.45
CA ALA A 126 -4.28 0.80 1.79
C ALA A 126 -3.12 1.83 1.89
N GLY A 127 -2.79 2.52 0.79
CA GLY A 127 -1.77 3.58 0.74
C GLY A 127 -0.40 3.15 0.21
N TRP A 128 -0.24 1.92 -0.30
CA TRP A 128 1.02 1.49 -0.91
C TRP A 128 1.23 2.17 -2.27
N MET A 129 2.47 2.61 -2.52
CA MET A 129 2.87 3.22 -3.79
C MET A 129 3.49 2.17 -4.70
N GLN A 130 3.04 2.11 -5.94
CA GLN A 130 3.62 1.26 -6.98
C GLN A 130 4.93 1.87 -7.49
N LEU A 131 6.03 1.14 -7.34
CA LEU A 131 7.36 1.52 -7.84
C LEU A 131 7.57 1.08 -9.30
N SER A 132 7.08 -0.10 -9.65
CA SER A 132 7.22 -0.68 -10.99
C SER A 132 6.07 -1.63 -11.32
N SER A 133 5.89 -1.93 -12.60
CA SER A 133 5.04 -3.01 -13.11
C SER A 133 5.69 -3.58 -14.35
N LYS A 134 5.63 -4.89 -14.53
CA LYS A 134 6.16 -5.59 -15.70
C LYS A 134 5.28 -6.79 -16.03
N ASP A 135 4.81 -6.80 -17.27
CA ASP A 135 4.08 -7.92 -17.86
C ASP A 135 4.98 -8.55 -18.93
N THR A 136 5.31 -9.84 -18.80
CA THR A 136 6.22 -10.52 -19.73
C THR A 136 5.96 -12.02 -19.76
N GLY A 137 5.71 -12.59 -20.95
CA GLY A 137 5.45 -14.03 -21.11
C GLY A 137 4.15 -14.51 -20.44
N GLY A 138 3.22 -13.61 -20.13
CA GLY A 138 2.02 -13.89 -19.34
C GLY A 138 2.19 -13.66 -17.83
N VAL A 139 3.43 -13.62 -17.33
CA VAL A 139 3.70 -13.31 -15.91
C VAL A 139 3.46 -11.82 -15.67
N HIS A 140 2.59 -11.52 -14.71
CA HIS A 140 2.37 -10.18 -14.15
C HIS A 140 3.24 -10.02 -12.92
N LEU A 141 3.98 -8.90 -12.80
CA LEU A 141 4.80 -8.58 -11.62
C LEU A 141 4.69 -7.09 -11.30
N VAL A 142 4.38 -6.76 -10.05
CA VAL A 142 4.29 -5.39 -9.54
C VAL A 142 5.15 -5.26 -8.28
N THR A 143 5.99 -4.22 -8.22
CA THR A 143 6.72 -3.84 -7.00
C THR A 143 6.06 -2.63 -6.36
N LEU A 144 5.84 -2.68 -5.05
CA LEU A 144 5.26 -1.62 -4.24
C LEU A 144 6.14 -1.28 -3.03
N SER A 145 5.94 -0.08 -2.49
CA SER A 145 6.52 0.43 -1.25
C SER A 145 5.42 0.94 -0.32
N SER A 146 5.55 0.73 0.99
CA SER A 146 4.64 1.29 1.99
C SER A 146 4.87 2.77 2.30
N GLY A 147 6.00 3.34 1.86
CA GLY A 147 6.43 4.70 2.15
C GLY A 147 7.36 5.29 1.09
N THR A 148 7.78 6.55 1.28
CA THR A 148 8.69 7.28 0.39
C THR A 148 10.17 7.13 0.77
N LEU A 149 10.46 6.77 2.01
CA LEU A 149 11.81 6.62 2.54
C LEU A 149 12.16 5.13 2.65
N ALA A 150 13.24 4.70 2.00
CA ALA A 150 13.59 3.28 1.94
C ALA A 150 13.90 2.67 3.32
N SER A 151 14.56 3.43 4.19
CA SER A 151 14.85 3.10 5.59
C SER A 151 13.61 2.92 6.48
N GLU A 152 12.42 3.24 5.96
CA GLU A 152 11.14 3.17 6.67
C GLU A 152 10.09 2.37 5.88
N SER A 153 10.40 1.88 4.68
CA SER A 153 9.42 1.24 3.80
C SER A 153 9.52 -0.28 3.81
N TRP A 154 8.41 -0.96 4.08
CA TRP A 154 8.23 -2.33 3.64
C TRP A 154 8.08 -2.32 2.12
N PHE A 155 8.77 -3.25 1.46
CA PHE A 155 8.69 -3.46 0.02
C PHE A 155 7.91 -4.73 -0.27
N ALA A 156 7.01 -4.68 -1.24
CA ALA A 156 6.22 -5.82 -1.68
C ALA A 156 6.48 -6.11 -3.16
N VAL A 157 6.71 -7.36 -3.51
CA VAL A 157 6.61 -7.85 -4.89
C VAL A 157 5.43 -8.81 -4.96
N VAL A 158 4.44 -8.47 -5.78
CA VAL A 158 3.28 -9.33 -6.06
C VAL A 158 3.38 -9.80 -7.50
N SER A 159 3.30 -11.11 -7.74
CA SER A 159 3.24 -11.66 -9.09
C SER A 159 2.15 -12.72 -9.24
N GLY A 160 1.64 -12.84 -10.46
CA GLY A 160 0.72 -13.90 -10.89
C GLY A 160 1.26 -14.56 -12.14
N ASP A 161 1.39 -15.89 -12.13
CA ASP A 161 1.98 -16.66 -13.22
C ASP A 161 0.98 -17.68 -13.80
N PRO A 162 0.50 -17.47 -15.05
CA PRO A 162 -0.36 -18.38 -15.78
C PRO A 162 0.40 -19.25 -16.80
N SER A 163 1.74 -19.22 -16.82
CA SER A 163 2.56 -19.82 -17.90
C SER A 163 2.54 -21.35 -17.93
N THR A 164 2.17 -21.99 -16.83
CA THR A 164 2.08 -23.45 -16.72
C THR A 164 0.62 -23.90 -16.70
N PRO A 165 0.09 -24.50 -17.79
CA PRO A 165 -1.32 -24.88 -17.88
C PRO A 165 -1.77 -25.82 -16.75
N GLY A 166 -2.92 -25.52 -16.14
CA GLY A 166 -3.44 -26.28 -15.00
C GLY A 166 -2.81 -25.93 -13.65
N GLN A 167 -1.79 -25.05 -13.62
CA GLN A 167 -1.33 -24.39 -12.41
C GLN A 167 -1.81 -22.94 -12.41
N SER A 168 -2.15 -22.43 -11.24
CA SER A 168 -2.44 -21.02 -11.00
C SER A 168 -1.70 -20.64 -9.73
N VAL A 169 -0.70 -19.76 -9.84
CA VAL A 169 0.17 -19.41 -8.71
C VAL A 169 0.27 -17.91 -8.59
N VAL A 170 0.03 -17.42 -7.36
CA VAL A 170 0.31 -16.05 -6.95
C VAL A 170 1.42 -16.07 -5.92
N VAL A 171 2.46 -15.26 -6.14
CA VAL A 171 3.57 -15.10 -5.20
C VAL A 171 3.53 -13.70 -4.62
N VAL A 172 3.66 -13.60 -3.30
CA VAL A 172 3.91 -12.36 -2.58
C VAL A 172 5.24 -12.48 -1.85
N GLN A 173 6.12 -11.52 -2.09
CA GLN A 173 7.37 -11.35 -1.36
C GLN A 173 7.26 -10.03 -0.60
N LEU A 174 7.55 -10.04 0.70
CA LEU A 174 7.77 -8.82 1.48
C LEU A 174 9.21 -8.78 1.98
N ALA A 175 9.80 -7.59 1.96
CA ALA A 175 10.98 -7.25 2.74
C ALA A 175 10.59 -6.12 3.71
N SER A 176 11.08 -6.20 4.95
CA SER A 176 11.08 -5.05 5.85
C SER A 176 12.05 -3.96 5.39
N PRO A 177 12.02 -2.77 6.00
CA PRO A 177 13.17 -1.88 5.99
C PRO A 177 14.40 -2.55 6.60
N ASP A 178 15.56 -1.95 6.34
CA ASP A 178 16.86 -2.39 6.84
C ASP A 178 16.89 -2.41 8.39
N LEU A 179 17.49 -3.46 8.95
CA LEU A 179 17.73 -3.59 10.39
C LEU A 179 19.13 -3.04 10.76
N PRO A 180 19.25 -2.32 11.90
CA PRO A 180 20.50 -1.70 12.37
C PRO A 180 21.51 -2.70 12.97
#